data_AF-A0A1Y1NBC2-F1
#
_entry.id   AF-A0A1Y1NBC2-F1
#
_cell.length_a   1.000
_cell.length_b   1.000
_cell.length_c   1.000
_cell.angle_alpha   90.00
_cell.angle_beta   90.00
_cell.angle_gamma   90.00
#
_symmetry.space_group_name_H-M   'P 1'
#
loop_
_entity.id
_entity.type
_entity.pdbx_description
1 polymer ?
#
loop_
_entity_poly.entity_id
_entity_poly.type
_entity_poly.pdbx_seq_one_letter_code
_entity_poly.pdbx_strand_id
1 'polypeptide(L)'
;DNANGKDYDPVVAQVRRRNWNHILVADTFAAMIYGRPVSLDAAFSYVQPLDDLDDLVLGPGLCKHPLLTANSPRSNSSRPVSRQTFHALKYYLYDIVREALNRFRLLRLQSPISPAELVSLVEAVQHVRSLLYAWKADLPAVFDTNPTSQEAILAELDSIPDLSPEEQKSRRHLSLQINALNVTYNSVVIFIHRPLLEYRVAADSRQALSSETLQVVSESLQLSVNAALEMSRVPVSHLENQFAMSFVLMNFFTAGVILCIPPTTWPLSSI
;
A
#
# COMPACT_ATOMS: atom_id res chain seq x y z
N ASP A 1 31.05 13.54 -31.81
CA ASP A 1 30.79 14.99 -31.81
C ASP A 1 29.36 15.23 -31.34
N ASN A 2 29.00 15.72 -30.15
CA ASN A 2 29.68 16.48 -29.12
C ASN A 2 29.44 15.84 -27.74
N ALA A 3 30.51 15.35 -27.12
CA ALA A 3 30.57 15.04 -25.70
C ALA A 3 30.78 16.36 -24.93
N ASN A 4 29.70 17.05 -24.57
CA ASN A 4 29.75 18.15 -23.61
C ASN A 4 28.96 17.73 -22.37
N GLY A 5 29.70 17.29 -21.35
CA GLY A 5 29.22 16.98 -20.01
C GLY A 5 28.58 18.20 -19.36
N LYS A 6 27.27 18.35 -19.52
CA LYS A 6 26.46 19.03 -18.50
C LYS A 6 26.30 18.02 -17.37
N ASP A 7 27.16 18.16 -16.37
CA ASP A 7 26.95 17.52 -15.08
C ASP A 7 25.55 17.94 -14.62
N TYR A 8 24.63 16.99 -14.64
CA TYR A 8 23.23 17.28 -14.44
C TYR A 8 23.03 17.47 -12.94
N ASP A 9 22.54 18.64 -12.51
CA ASP A 9 22.37 18.94 -11.09
C ASP A 9 21.60 17.80 -10.38
N PRO A 10 22.23 17.08 -9.44
CA PRO A 10 21.63 15.92 -8.79
C PRO A 10 20.37 16.29 -8.02
N VAL A 11 20.27 17.51 -7.49
CA VAL A 11 19.08 18.01 -6.79
C VAL A 11 17.94 18.16 -7.78
N VAL A 12 18.18 18.79 -8.94
CA VAL A 12 17.18 18.96 -9.99
C VAL A 12 16.71 17.60 -10.51
N ALA A 13 17.62 16.63 -10.65
CA ALA A 13 17.26 15.26 -11.01
C ALA A 13 16.31 14.63 -9.99
N GLN A 14 16.63 14.70 -8.69
CA GLN A 14 15.77 14.16 -7.63
C GLN A 14 14.40 14.85 -7.59
N VAL A 15 14.36 16.18 -7.73
CA VAL A 15 13.09 16.93 -7.78
C VAL A 15 12.22 16.42 -8.93
N ARG A 16 12.78 16.22 -10.13
CA ARG A 16 12.04 15.68 -11.28
C ARG A 16 11.53 14.27 -11.02
N ARG A 17 12.36 13.38 -10.47
CA ARG A 17 11.97 11.99 -10.16
C ARG A 17 10.85 11.94 -9.11
N ARG A 18 10.95 12.74 -8.05
CA ARG A 18 9.93 12.85 -6.99
C ARG A 18 8.60 13.36 -7.55
N ASN A 19 8.64 14.42 -8.37
CA ASN A 19 7.46 14.97 -9.03
C ASN A 19 6.80 13.94 -9.97
N TRP A 20 7.60 13.26 -10.79
CA TRP A 20 7.11 12.20 -11.66
C TRP A 20 6.40 11.10 -10.87
N ASN A 21 7.03 10.60 -9.81
CA ASN A 21 6.43 9.55 -8.98
C ASN A 21 5.13 10.03 -8.30
N HIS A 22 5.02 11.30 -7.90
CA HIS A 22 3.77 11.87 -7.40
C HIS A 22 2.67 11.94 -8.45
N ILE A 23 2.99 12.30 -9.69
CA ILE A 23 2.02 12.29 -10.80
C ILE A 23 1.52 10.86 -11.04
N LEU A 24 2.43 9.88 -11.05
CA LEU A 24 2.08 8.47 -11.21
C LEU A 24 1.15 8.01 -10.08
N VAL A 25 1.46 8.32 -8.82
CA VAL A 25 0.60 8.01 -7.68
C VAL A 25 -0.77 8.67 -7.80
N ALA A 26 -0.84 9.95 -8.18
CA ALA A 26 -2.10 10.67 -8.30
C ALA A 26 -3.00 10.06 -9.39
N ASP A 27 -2.42 9.71 -10.55
CA ASP A 27 -3.15 9.05 -11.63
C ASP A 27 -3.67 7.67 -11.20
N THR A 28 -2.82 6.85 -10.58
CA THR A 28 -3.20 5.52 -10.08
C THR A 28 -4.25 5.60 -8.97
N PHE A 29 -4.09 6.53 -8.02
CA PHE A 29 -5.07 6.75 -6.95
C PHE A 29 -6.45 7.13 -7.50
N ALA A 30 -6.49 8.06 -8.46
CA ALA A 30 -7.74 8.45 -9.10
C ALA A 30 -8.36 7.28 -9.89
N ALA A 31 -7.56 6.45 -10.57
CA ALA A 31 -8.05 5.24 -11.23
C ALA A 31 -8.66 4.24 -10.23
N MET A 32 -7.99 4.03 -9.10
CA MET A 32 -8.44 3.14 -8.02
C MET A 32 -9.78 3.58 -7.41
N ILE A 33 -9.93 4.88 -7.12
CA ILE A 33 -11.12 5.42 -6.43
C ILE A 33 -12.30 5.62 -7.39
N TYR A 34 -12.06 6.17 -8.58
CA TYR A 34 -13.13 6.52 -9.51
C TYR A 34 -13.43 5.41 -10.54
N GLY A 35 -12.70 4.29 -10.50
CA GLY A 35 -12.88 3.17 -11.44
C GLY A 35 -12.55 3.51 -12.89
N ARG A 36 -11.81 4.61 -13.13
CA ARG A 36 -11.39 5.01 -14.48
C ARG A 36 -10.12 4.25 -14.89
N PRO A 37 -9.88 4.05 -16.20
CA PRO A 37 -8.56 3.63 -16.66
C PRO A 37 -7.48 4.61 -16.22
N VAL A 38 -6.30 4.06 -15.94
CA VAL A 38 -5.08 4.81 -15.70
C VAL A 38 -4.74 5.59 -16.97
N SER A 39 -4.42 6.89 -16.84
CA SER A 39 -4.19 7.76 -18.01
C SER A 39 -2.78 7.66 -18.56
N LEU A 40 -1.81 7.39 -17.69
CA LEU A 40 -0.43 7.19 -18.09
C LEU A 40 -0.27 5.82 -18.75
N ASP A 41 0.54 5.72 -19.79
CA ASP A 41 0.83 4.44 -20.45
C ASP A 41 1.82 3.61 -19.61
N ALA A 42 1.39 2.41 -19.21
CA ALA A 42 2.20 1.47 -18.43
C ALA A 42 3.54 1.12 -19.10
N ALA A 43 3.64 1.17 -20.43
CA ALA A 43 4.89 0.90 -21.15
C ALA A 43 5.98 1.96 -20.91
N PHE A 44 5.58 3.18 -20.53
CA PHE A 44 6.49 4.32 -20.39
C PHE A 44 6.45 4.94 -18.97
N SER A 45 5.54 4.48 -18.11
CA SER A 45 5.38 5.00 -16.77
C SER A 45 5.87 4.00 -15.72
N TYR A 46 7.09 4.21 -15.25
CA TYR A 46 7.68 3.45 -14.15
C TYR A 46 8.03 4.38 -12.99
N VAL A 47 8.02 3.81 -11.78
CA VAL A 47 8.54 4.49 -10.60
C VAL A 47 10.03 4.74 -10.79
N GLN A 48 10.43 6.00 -10.64
CA GLN A 48 11.82 6.42 -10.73
C GLN A 48 12.52 6.14 -9.39
N PRO A 49 13.74 5.58 -9.41
CA PRO A 49 14.50 5.35 -8.18
C PRO A 49 14.86 6.68 -7.53
N LEU A 50 14.72 6.72 -6.20
CA LEU A 50 14.99 7.90 -5.39
C LEU A 50 16.31 7.69 -4.66
N ASP A 51 17.10 8.76 -4.63
CA ASP A 51 18.35 8.78 -3.89
C ASP A 51 18.16 9.63 -2.62
N ASP A 52 18.79 9.19 -1.53
CA ASP A 52 18.88 9.98 -0.32
C ASP A 52 19.83 11.15 -0.55
N LEU A 53 19.36 12.35 -0.20
CA LEU A 53 20.13 13.58 -0.18
C LEU A 53 20.37 13.98 1.29
N ASP A 54 21.38 14.81 1.52
CA ASP A 54 21.82 15.18 2.87
C ASP A 54 20.72 15.87 3.71
N ASP A 55 19.73 16.50 3.07
CA ASP A 55 18.61 17.20 3.72
C ASP A 55 17.47 16.26 4.17
N LEU A 56 17.56 14.97 3.86
CA LEU A 56 16.53 13.96 4.16
C LEU A 56 16.77 13.22 5.48
N VAL A 57 17.89 13.49 6.14
CA VAL A 57 18.25 12.87 7.43
C VAL A 57 17.25 13.30 8.50
N LEU A 58 16.85 12.37 9.38
CA LEU A 58 15.87 12.62 10.44
C LEU A 58 16.44 13.42 11.62
N GLY A 59 17.76 13.52 11.70
CA GLY A 59 18.52 14.16 12.78
C GLY A 59 19.40 13.15 13.53
N PRO A 60 20.47 13.62 14.20
CA PRO A 60 21.47 12.75 14.80
C PRO A 60 20.96 11.89 15.96
N GLY A 61 19.96 12.34 16.72
CA GLY A 61 19.34 11.58 17.81
C GLY A 61 18.46 10.45 17.28
N LEU A 62 17.64 10.73 16.26
CA LEU A 62 16.79 9.73 15.63
C LEU A 62 17.59 8.70 14.82
N CYS A 63 18.56 9.12 14.01
CA CYS A 63 19.32 8.20 13.16
C CYS A 63 20.19 7.18 13.92
N LYS A 64 20.47 7.42 15.21
CA LYS A 64 21.19 6.49 16.08
C LYS A 64 20.29 5.40 16.67
N HIS A 65 18.98 5.56 16.58
CA HIS A 65 18.04 4.62 17.19
C HIS A 65 18.04 3.29 16.42
N PRO A 66 18.14 2.12 17.08
CA PRO A 66 18.15 0.81 16.40
C PRO A 66 16.94 0.60 15.49
N LEU A 67 15.76 1.05 15.93
CA LEU A 67 14.52 0.99 15.15
C LEU A 67 14.60 1.69 13.78
N LEU A 68 15.42 2.74 13.68
CA LEU A 68 15.56 3.58 12.49
C LEU A 68 16.75 3.17 11.61
N THR A 69 17.34 2.01 11.90
CA THR A 69 18.32 1.38 11.01
C THR A 69 17.55 0.52 10.00
N ALA A 70 17.55 0.90 8.72
CA ALA A 70 16.84 0.11 7.70
C ALA A 70 17.66 -1.15 7.38
N ASN A 71 17.26 -2.25 8.00
CA ASN A 71 17.70 -3.59 7.63
C ASN A 71 16.63 -4.19 6.72
N SER A 72 16.72 -3.93 5.41
CA SER A 72 15.92 -4.68 4.44
C SER A 72 16.53 -6.09 4.32
N PRO A 73 15.75 -7.17 4.43
CA PRO A 73 16.25 -8.53 4.25
C PRO A 73 16.88 -8.79 2.86
N ARG A 74 16.57 -7.94 1.86
CA ARG A 74 17.04 -8.09 0.47
C ARG A 74 18.17 -7.14 0.12
N SER A 75 18.50 -6.18 0.97
CA SER A 75 19.54 -5.20 0.74
C SER A 75 20.70 -5.38 1.72
N ASN A 76 21.87 -5.75 1.18
CA ASN A 76 23.10 -5.86 1.97
C ASN A 76 23.63 -4.49 2.45
N SER A 77 23.03 -3.37 2.01
CA SER A 77 23.35 -2.04 2.51
C SER A 77 22.36 -1.66 3.61
N SER A 78 22.82 -1.66 4.86
CA SER A 78 22.09 -1.03 5.96
C SER A 78 22.13 0.48 5.75
N ARG A 79 21.01 1.06 5.33
CA ARG A 79 20.85 2.51 5.20
C ARG A 79 19.95 3.01 6.32
N PRO A 80 20.22 4.15 6.95
CA PRO A 80 19.29 4.69 7.95
C PRO A 80 17.97 5.06 7.28
N VAL A 81 16.87 4.93 8.02
CA VAL A 81 15.57 5.43 7.62
C VAL A 81 15.65 6.94 7.45
N SER A 82 15.17 7.43 6.31
CA SER A 82 15.18 8.84 5.94
C SER A 82 13.76 9.35 5.71
N ARG A 83 13.60 10.67 5.55
CA ARG A 83 12.33 11.27 5.13
C ARG A 83 11.84 10.76 3.77
N GLN A 84 12.73 10.16 2.97
CA GLN A 84 12.44 9.62 1.64
C GLN A 84 11.88 8.19 1.70
N THR A 85 12.20 7.42 2.75
CA THR A 85 11.87 5.99 2.86
C THR A 85 10.38 5.74 2.69
N PHE A 86 9.53 6.47 3.42
CA PHE A 86 8.07 6.38 3.28
C PHE A 86 7.61 6.58 1.83
N HIS A 87 8.14 7.60 1.14
CA HIS A 87 7.74 7.90 -0.22
C HIS A 87 8.16 6.81 -1.20
N ALA A 88 9.36 6.24 -1.05
CA ALA A 88 9.81 5.12 -1.86
C ALA A 88 8.87 3.91 -1.67
N LEU A 89 8.60 3.53 -0.42
CA LEU A 89 7.69 2.43 -0.08
C LEU A 89 6.29 2.65 -0.64
N LYS A 90 5.76 3.87 -0.49
CA LYS A 90 4.48 4.28 -1.06
C LYS A 90 4.46 4.14 -2.58
N TYR A 91 5.48 4.61 -3.29
CA TYR A 91 5.51 4.52 -4.75
C TYR A 91 5.50 3.09 -5.25
N TYR A 92 6.29 2.21 -4.65
CA TYR A 92 6.25 0.78 -4.98
C TYR A 92 4.86 0.17 -4.74
N LEU A 93 4.21 0.54 -3.64
CA LEU A 93 2.86 0.06 -3.35
C LEU A 93 1.85 0.50 -4.43
N TYR A 94 1.92 1.75 -4.89
CA TYR A 94 1.08 2.23 -5.99
C TYR A 94 1.45 1.63 -7.36
N ASP A 95 2.70 1.21 -7.56
CA ASP A 95 3.12 0.46 -8.74
C ASP A 95 2.44 -0.93 -8.78
N ILE A 96 2.34 -1.60 -7.62
CA ILE A 96 1.58 -2.86 -7.47
C ILE A 96 0.09 -2.64 -7.77
N VAL A 97 -0.51 -1.54 -7.28
CA VAL A 97 -1.91 -1.19 -7.60
C VAL A 97 -2.10 -0.98 -9.10
N ARG A 98 -1.13 -0.35 -9.76
CA ARG A 98 -1.15 -0.12 -11.20
C ARG A 98 -1.11 -1.44 -11.98
N GLU A 99 -0.28 -2.39 -11.55
CA GLU A 99 -0.24 -3.73 -12.11
C GLU A 99 -1.60 -4.45 -11.97
N ALA A 100 -2.23 -4.35 -10.80
CA ALA A 100 -3.58 -4.88 -10.58
C ALA A 100 -4.62 -4.26 -11.52
N LEU A 101 -4.65 -2.92 -11.61
CA LEU A 101 -5.58 -2.19 -12.48
C LEU A 101 -5.45 -2.64 -13.94
N ASN A 102 -4.22 -2.77 -14.44
CA ASN A 102 -3.96 -3.20 -15.80
C ASN A 102 -4.45 -4.63 -16.05
N ARG A 103 -4.13 -5.56 -15.15
CA ARG A 103 -4.55 -6.97 -15.25
C ARG A 103 -6.07 -7.11 -15.19
N PHE A 104 -6.72 -6.52 -14.20
CA PHE A 104 -8.16 -6.63 -14.02
C PHE A 104 -8.93 -6.05 -15.22
N ARG A 105 -8.44 -4.97 -15.82
CA ARG A 105 -9.06 -4.37 -17.01
C ARG A 105 -9.03 -5.32 -18.22
N LEU A 106 -7.98 -6.12 -18.37
CA LEU A 106 -7.86 -7.05 -19.50
C LEU A 106 -8.87 -8.20 -19.43
N LEU A 107 -9.33 -8.55 -18.23
CA LEU A 107 -10.26 -9.66 -18.01
C LEU A 107 -11.69 -9.38 -18.51
N ARG A 108 -12.07 -8.12 -18.76
CA ARG A 108 -13.38 -7.71 -19.33
C ARG A 108 -14.61 -8.42 -18.72
N LEU A 109 -14.56 -8.60 -17.40
CA LEU A 109 -15.49 -9.42 -16.64
C LEU A 109 -16.94 -8.97 -16.82
N GLN A 110 -17.83 -9.93 -17.01
CA GLN A 110 -19.28 -9.74 -17.04
C GLN A 110 -19.92 -10.27 -15.75
N SER A 111 -21.12 -9.78 -15.44
CA SER A 111 -21.93 -10.29 -14.34
C SER A 111 -23.21 -10.92 -14.89
N PRO A 112 -23.48 -12.22 -14.66
CA PRO A 112 -22.68 -13.18 -13.90
C PRO A 112 -21.38 -13.58 -14.63
N ILE A 113 -20.34 -13.88 -13.86
CA ILE A 113 -19.03 -14.29 -14.39
C ILE A 113 -19.03 -15.78 -14.74
N SER A 114 -18.39 -16.16 -15.85
CA SER A 114 -18.21 -17.58 -16.17
C SER A 114 -17.17 -18.25 -15.25
N PRO A 115 -17.23 -19.59 -15.07
CA PRO A 115 -16.22 -20.30 -14.28
C PRO A 115 -14.78 -20.08 -14.76
N ALA A 116 -14.56 -20.03 -16.08
CA ALA A 116 -13.23 -19.82 -16.67
C ALA A 116 -12.69 -18.40 -16.42
N GLU A 117 -13.54 -17.38 -16.51
CA GLU A 117 -13.19 -16.00 -16.18
C GLU A 117 -12.90 -15.85 -14.67
N LEU A 118 -13.64 -16.56 -13.80
CA LEU A 118 -13.35 -16.57 -12.37
C LEU A 118 -11.98 -17.17 -12.06
N VAL A 119 -11.61 -18.27 -12.71
CA VAL A 119 -10.27 -18.87 -12.57
C VAL A 119 -9.20 -17.86 -12.99
N SER A 120 -9.38 -17.21 -14.15
CA SER A 120 -8.46 -16.17 -14.64
C SER A 120 -8.35 -14.98 -13.68
N LEU A 121 -9.46 -14.59 -13.03
CA LEU A 121 -9.46 -13.56 -12.02
C LEU A 121 -8.71 -13.99 -10.75
N VAL A 122 -8.90 -15.24 -10.30
CA VAL A 122 -8.19 -15.80 -9.16
C VAL A 122 -6.68 -15.81 -9.42
N GLU A 123 -6.23 -16.23 -10.60
CA GLU A 123 -4.83 -16.19 -10.99
C GLU A 123 -4.26 -14.76 -10.97
N ALA A 124 -5.02 -13.79 -11.50
CA ALA A 124 -4.63 -12.39 -11.48
C ALA A 124 -4.50 -11.84 -10.04
N VAL A 125 -5.47 -12.15 -9.17
CA VAL A 125 -5.43 -11.76 -7.74
C VAL A 125 -4.25 -12.39 -7.03
N GLN A 126 -4.01 -13.70 -7.22
CA GLN A 126 -2.88 -14.40 -6.61
C GLN A 126 -1.54 -13.82 -7.06
N HIS A 127 -1.41 -13.48 -8.34
CA HIS A 127 -0.20 -12.84 -8.87
C HIS A 127 0.08 -11.52 -8.16
N VAL A 128 -0.88 -10.59 -8.12
CA VAL A 128 -0.67 -9.30 -7.44
C VAL A 128 -0.46 -9.49 -5.93
N ARG A 129 -1.17 -10.44 -5.30
CA ARG A 129 -0.97 -10.81 -3.90
C ARG A 129 0.48 -11.23 -3.63
N SER A 130 1.11 -11.95 -4.54
CA SER A 130 2.52 -12.34 -4.42
C SER A 130 3.47 -11.13 -4.45
N LEU A 131 3.20 -10.14 -5.31
CA LEU A 131 3.95 -8.88 -5.37
C LEU A 131 3.80 -8.10 -4.05
N LEU A 132 2.58 -8.03 -3.52
CA LEU A 132 2.31 -7.34 -2.25
C LEU A 132 3.01 -8.02 -1.07
N TYR A 133 3.03 -9.35 -1.02
CA TYR A 133 3.77 -10.08 0.02
C TYR A 133 5.28 -9.92 -0.11
N ALA A 134 5.82 -9.91 -1.34
CA ALA A 134 7.23 -9.64 -1.57
C ALA A 134 7.62 -8.22 -1.13
N TRP A 135 6.75 -7.22 -1.37
CA TRP A 135 6.93 -5.86 -0.87
C TRP A 135 6.88 -5.80 0.66
N LYS A 136 5.90 -6.47 1.28
CA LYS A 136 5.75 -6.49 2.74
C LYS A 136 6.94 -7.15 3.44
N ALA A 137 7.47 -8.22 2.86
CA ALA A 137 8.64 -8.92 3.39
C ALA A 137 9.94 -8.10 3.32
N ASP A 138 9.97 -7.04 2.50
CA ASP A 138 11.13 -6.16 2.33
C ASP A 138 11.07 -4.88 3.18
N LEU A 139 10.02 -4.72 3.99
CA LEU A 139 9.83 -3.50 4.78
C LEU A 139 10.90 -3.35 5.87
N PRO A 140 11.42 -2.13 6.08
CA PRO A 140 12.18 -1.81 7.29
C PRO A 140 11.33 -2.03 8.54
N ALA A 141 11.95 -2.44 9.65
CA ALA A 141 11.25 -2.76 10.89
C ALA A 141 10.30 -1.64 11.38
N VAL A 142 10.70 -0.37 11.25
CA VAL A 142 9.86 0.78 11.63
C VAL A 142 8.57 0.91 10.82
N PHE A 143 8.51 0.31 9.63
CA PHE A 143 7.33 0.32 8.75
C PHE A 143 6.59 -1.02 8.76
N ASP A 144 6.83 -1.89 9.74
CA ASP A 144 6.04 -3.12 9.89
C ASP A 144 4.55 -2.78 10.00
N THR A 145 3.74 -3.48 9.21
CA THR A 145 2.29 -3.29 9.13
C THR A 145 1.53 -4.27 10.03
N ASN A 146 2.22 -5.07 10.86
CA ASN A 146 1.57 -5.87 11.88
C ASN A 146 1.05 -4.93 12.99
N PRO A 147 -0.23 -5.00 13.39
CA PRO A 147 -0.81 -4.07 14.36
C PRO A 147 -0.13 -4.10 15.74
N THR A 148 0.19 -5.29 16.27
CA THR A 148 0.86 -5.39 17.57
C THR A 148 2.28 -4.82 17.50
N SER A 149 3.01 -5.11 16.43
CA SER A 149 4.31 -4.49 16.19
C SER A 149 4.19 -2.98 16.05
N GLN A 150 3.18 -2.50 15.32
CA GLN A 150 3.01 -1.08 15.02
C GLN A 150 2.71 -0.24 16.26
N GLU A 151 1.87 -0.73 17.17
CA GLU A 151 1.64 -0.07 18.46
C GLU A 151 2.93 0.03 19.28
N ALA A 152 3.71 -1.05 19.33
CA ALA A 152 5.01 -1.06 20.01
C ALA A 152 6.02 -0.09 19.36
N ILE A 153 6.10 -0.07 18.03
CA ILE A 153 6.95 0.83 17.24
C ILE A 153 6.62 2.30 17.54
N LEU A 154 5.34 2.66 17.52
CA LEU A 154 4.91 4.03 17.79
C LEU A 154 5.21 4.44 19.24
N ALA A 155 4.97 3.55 20.21
CA ALA A 155 5.31 3.79 21.61
C ALA A 155 6.84 3.94 21.81
N GLU A 156 7.64 3.11 21.15
CA GLU A 156 9.11 3.18 21.17
C GLU A 156 9.59 4.51 20.59
N LEU A 157 9.06 4.94 19.44
CA LEU A 157 9.37 6.25 18.85
C LEU A 157 9.05 7.40 19.79
N ASP A 158 7.88 7.39 20.43
CA ASP A 158 7.45 8.44 21.35
C ASP A 158 8.30 8.49 22.63
N SER A 159 8.89 7.35 23.02
CA SER A 159 9.77 7.23 24.19
C SER A 159 11.18 7.79 23.99
N ILE A 160 11.60 8.07 22.75
CA ILE A 160 12.96 8.57 22.46
C ILE A 160 13.18 9.92 23.17
N PRO A 161 14.12 9.99 24.14
CA PRO A 161 14.35 11.20 24.93
C PRO A 161 15.23 12.22 24.20
N ASP A 162 15.32 13.43 24.76
CA ASP A 162 16.34 14.44 24.43
C ASP A 162 16.43 14.85 22.95
N LEU A 163 15.31 14.81 22.23
CA LEU A 163 15.23 15.26 20.84
C LEU A 163 15.17 16.79 20.74
N SER A 164 15.92 17.37 19.81
CA SER A 164 15.79 18.79 19.44
C SER A 164 14.39 19.10 18.88
N PRO A 165 13.94 20.37 18.86
CA PRO A 165 12.61 20.73 18.33
C PRO A 165 12.37 20.25 16.89
N GLU A 166 13.39 20.29 16.03
CA GLU A 166 13.31 19.79 14.65
C GLU A 166 13.23 18.26 14.57
N GLU A 167 13.90 17.54 15.47
CA GLU A 167 13.80 16.08 15.58
C GLU A 167 12.44 15.65 16.14
N GLN A 168 11.87 16.40 17.09
CA GLN A 168 10.51 16.14 17.58
C GLN A 168 9.48 16.28 16.44
N LYS A 169 9.64 17.29 15.57
CA LYS A 169 8.82 17.44 14.36
C LYS A 169 9.03 16.29 13.37
N SER A 170 10.28 15.87 13.18
CA SER A 170 10.63 14.75 12.29
C SER A 170 10.05 13.42 12.81
N ARG A 171 10.13 13.17 14.12
CA ARG A 171 9.47 12.04 14.79
C ARG A 171 7.97 12.05 14.56
N ARG A 172 7.30 13.18 14.82
CA ARG A 172 5.86 13.31 14.59
C ARG A 172 5.50 13.01 13.14
N HIS A 173 6.26 13.54 12.19
CA HIS A 173 6.04 13.26 10.77
C HIS A 173 6.24 11.78 10.44
N LEU A 174 7.28 11.15 10.99
CA LEU A 174 7.51 9.71 10.81
C LEU A 174 6.34 8.88 11.36
N SER A 175 5.84 9.18 12.56
CA SER A 175 4.65 8.50 13.12
C SER A 175 3.42 8.64 12.21
N LEU A 176 3.22 9.81 11.59
CA LEU A 176 2.17 10.02 10.61
C LEU A 176 2.41 9.20 9.32
N GLN A 177 3.65 9.10 8.85
CA GLN A 177 4.02 8.31 7.68
C GLN A 177 3.81 6.81 7.90
N ILE A 178 4.15 6.28 9.07
CA ILE A 178 3.91 4.88 9.45
C ILE A 178 2.41 4.57 9.38
N ASN A 179 1.59 5.41 10.04
CA ASN A 179 0.14 5.25 10.02
C ASN A 179 -0.44 5.36 8.60
N ALA A 180 0.02 6.35 7.82
CA ALA A 180 -0.43 6.53 6.44
C ALA A 180 -0.06 5.32 5.55
N LEU A 181 1.14 4.75 5.73
CA LEU A 181 1.56 3.58 4.98
C LEU A 181 0.72 2.36 5.36
N ASN A 182 0.42 2.15 6.65
CA ASN A 182 -0.44 1.07 7.10
C ASN A 182 -1.86 1.18 6.51
N VAL A 183 -2.46 2.37 6.54
CA VAL A 183 -3.78 2.61 5.91
C VAL A 183 -3.73 2.33 4.41
N THR A 184 -2.68 2.80 3.74
CA THR A 184 -2.52 2.60 2.29
C THR A 184 -2.35 1.11 1.97
N TYR A 185 -1.52 0.37 2.72
CA TYR A 185 -1.34 -1.06 2.55
C TYR A 185 -2.66 -1.83 2.67
N ASN A 186 -3.42 -1.59 3.74
CA ASN A 186 -4.69 -2.28 3.96
C ASN A 186 -5.75 -1.90 2.90
N SER A 187 -5.75 -0.65 2.44
CA SER A 187 -6.57 -0.23 1.29
C SER A 187 -6.23 -1.00 0.02
N VAL A 188 -4.93 -1.20 -0.25
CA VAL A 188 -4.46 -2.01 -1.39
C VAL A 188 -4.85 -3.48 -1.25
N VAL A 189 -4.79 -4.06 -0.05
CA VAL A 189 -5.30 -5.42 0.20
C VAL A 189 -6.76 -5.53 -0.20
N ILE A 190 -7.62 -4.62 0.30
CA ILE A 190 -9.04 -4.60 -0.04
C ILE A 190 -9.24 -4.44 -1.55
N PHE A 191 -8.51 -3.51 -2.16
CA PHE A 191 -8.62 -3.22 -3.59
C PHE A 191 -8.32 -4.45 -4.47
N ILE A 192 -7.24 -5.18 -4.17
CA ILE A 192 -6.82 -6.37 -4.93
C ILE A 192 -7.85 -7.49 -4.83
N HIS A 193 -8.50 -7.64 -3.68
CA HIS A 193 -9.47 -8.70 -3.43
C HIS A 193 -10.90 -8.34 -3.84
N ARG A 194 -11.22 -7.04 -3.97
CA ARG A 194 -12.57 -6.54 -4.27
C ARG A 194 -13.24 -7.22 -5.49
N PRO A 195 -12.58 -7.45 -6.63
CA PRO A 195 -13.23 -8.10 -7.77
C PRO A 195 -13.79 -9.50 -7.43
N LEU A 196 -13.10 -10.28 -6.60
CA LEU A 196 -13.59 -11.60 -6.17
C LEU A 196 -14.78 -11.53 -5.19
N LEU A 197 -14.99 -10.36 -4.57
CA LEU A 197 -16.15 -10.09 -3.71
C LEU A 197 -17.35 -9.59 -4.53
N GLU A 198 -17.09 -8.88 -5.62
CA GLU A 198 -18.09 -8.26 -6.49
C GLU A 198 -18.67 -9.25 -7.51
N TYR A 199 -17.82 -10.02 -8.18
CA TYR A 199 -18.25 -10.96 -9.21
C TYR A 199 -18.66 -12.31 -8.59
N ARG A 200 -19.80 -12.84 -9.05
CA ARG A 200 -20.36 -14.12 -8.60
C ARG A 200 -20.69 -15.00 -9.80
N VAL A 201 -20.28 -16.26 -9.71
CA VAL A 201 -20.70 -17.30 -10.67
C VAL A 201 -22.14 -17.68 -10.39
N ALA A 202 -22.92 -17.89 -11.47
CA ALA A 202 -24.29 -18.38 -11.39
C ALA A 202 -24.36 -19.68 -10.56
N ALA A 203 -25.40 -19.83 -9.74
CA ALA A 203 -25.52 -20.94 -8.79
C ALA A 203 -25.34 -22.31 -9.47
N ASP A 204 -25.93 -22.47 -10.66
CA ASP A 204 -25.90 -23.70 -11.45
C ASP A 204 -24.51 -24.05 -11.99
N SER A 205 -23.62 -23.05 -12.12
CA SER A 205 -22.26 -23.22 -12.66
C SER A 205 -21.19 -23.33 -11.57
N ARG A 206 -21.55 -23.23 -10.28
CA ARG A 206 -20.58 -23.33 -9.17
C ARG A 206 -19.95 -24.72 -9.04
N GLN A 207 -20.66 -25.77 -9.47
CA GLN A 207 -20.16 -27.14 -9.44
C GLN A 207 -18.96 -27.36 -10.37
N ALA A 208 -18.77 -26.48 -11.36
CA ALA A 208 -17.62 -26.54 -12.27
C ALA A 208 -16.34 -25.91 -11.69
N LEU A 209 -16.42 -25.29 -10.50
CA LEU A 209 -15.28 -24.65 -9.85
C LEU A 209 -14.48 -25.64 -9.01
N SER A 210 -13.16 -25.52 -9.08
CA SER A 210 -12.28 -26.29 -8.20
C SER A 210 -12.40 -25.84 -6.74
N SER A 211 -12.10 -26.75 -5.80
CA SER A 211 -12.04 -26.42 -4.37
C SER A 211 -11.00 -25.33 -4.07
N GLU A 212 -9.90 -25.29 -4.82
CA GLU A 212 -8.84 -24.29 -4.68
C GLU A 212 -9.35 -22.89 -5.05
N THR A 213 -10.06 -22.76 -6.17
CA THR A 213 -10.67 -21.48 -6.59
C THR A 213 -11.63 -20.95 -5.54
N LEU A 214 -12.47 -21.82 -4.97
CA LEU A 214 -13.42 -21.46 -3.91
C LEU A 214 -12.69 -21.05 -2.62
N GLN A 215 -11.61 -21.73 -2.26
CA GLN A 215 -10.78 -21.38 -1.12
C GLN A 215 -10.19 -19.98 -1.27
N VAL A 216 -9.63 -19.64 -2.44
CA VAL A 216 -9.05 -18.29 -2.67
C VAL A 216 -10.11 -17.19 -2.59
N VAL A 217 -11.33 -17.44 -3.06
CA VAL A 217 -12.45 -16.50 -2.92
C VAL A 217 -12.81 -16.30 -1.44
N SER A 218 -12.86 -17.38 -0.65
CA SER A 218 -13.12 -17.32 0.79
C SER A 218 -12.00 -16.57 1.54
N GLU A 219 -10.74 -16.89 1.25
CA GLU A 219 -9.57 -16.20 1.80
C GLU A 219 -9.59 -14.71 1.45
N SER A 220 -10.00 -14.34 0.23
CA SER A 220 -10.07 -12.95 -0.20
C SER A 220 -11.06 -12.13 0.64
N LEU A 221 -12.17 -12.72 1.06
CA LEU A 221 -13.10 -12.09 2.00
C LEU A 221 -12.45 -11.91 3.37
N GLN A 222 -11.83 -12.96 3.91
CA GLN A 222 -11.17 -12.89 5.21
C GLN A 222 -10.05 -11.83 5.24
N LEU A 223 -9.21 -11.80 4.20
CA LEU A 223 -8.12 -10.83 4.07
C LEU A 223 -8.65 -9.40 3.99
N SER A 224 -9.72 -9.18 3.23
CA SER A 224 -10.36 -7.85 3.13
C SER A 224 -10.98 -7.40 4.45
N VAL A 225 -11.63 -8.31 5.18
CA VAL A 225 -12.20 -8.04 6.51
C VAL A 225 -11.11 -7.70 7.52
N ASN A 226 -10.05 -8.51 7.58
CA ASN A 226 -8.91 -8.25 8.44
C ASN A 226 -8.28 -6.88 8.13
N ALA A 227 -8.04 -6.57 6.86
CA ALA A 227 -7.51 -5.27 6.44
C ALA A 227 -8.43 -4.11 6.86
N ALA A 228 -9.75 -4.27 6.72
CA ALA A 228 -10.73 -3.26 7.14
C ALA A 228 -10.74 -3.07 8.66
N LEU A 229 -10.62 -4.14 9.45
CA LEU A 229 -10.47 -4.06 10.91
C LEU A 229 -9.19 -3.33 11.30
N GLU A 230 -8.06 -3.65 10.68
CA GLU A 230 -6.79 -2.97 10.97
C GLU A 230 -6.84 -1.47 10.64
N MET A 231 -7.48 -1.09 9.54
CA MET A 231 -7.66 0.33 9.22
C MET A 231 -8.49 1.06 10.28
N SER A 232 -9.52 0.41 10.83
CA SER A 232 -10.39 1.01 11.85
C SER A 232 -9.67 1.34 13.17
N ARG A 233 -8.51 0.72 13.42
CA ARG A 233 -7.69 0.95 14.63
C ARG A 233 -6.83 2.22 14.56
N VAL A 234 -6.73 2.86 13.40
CA VAL A 234 -5.88 4.05 13.23
C VAL A 234 -6.47 5.23 14.03
N PRO A 235 -5.69 5.85 14.95
CA PRO A 235 -6.21 6.88 15.84
C PRO A 235 -6.46 8.19 15.08
N VAL A 236 -7.74 8.46 14.75
CA VAL A 236 -8.16 9.65 14.00
C VAL A 236 -7.84 10.96 14.74
N SER A 237 -7.83 10.93 16.08
CA SER A 237 -7.48 12.09 16.92
C SER A 237 -6.09 12.64 16.60
N HIS A 238 -5.13 11.79 16.23
CA HIS A 238 -3.77 12.22 15.86
C HIS A 238 -3.70 12.89 14.48
N LEU A 239 -4.76 12.76 13.68
CA LEU A 239 -4.88 13.32 12.34
C LEU A 239 -5.72 14.61 12.32
N GLU A 240 -6.22 15.06 13.48
CA GLU A 240 -6.98 16.29 13.58
C GLU A 240 -6.16 17.47 13.05
N ASN A 241 -6.80 18.29 12.22
CA ASN A 241 -6.20 19.43 11.54
C ASN A 241 -5.09 19.07 10.52
N GLN A 242 -4.97 17.79 10.12
CA GLN A 242 -4.07 17.37 9.04
C GLN A 242 -4.85 17.13 7.74
N PHE A 243 -4.26 17.54 6.61
CA PHE A 243 -4.82 17.25 5.29
C PHE A 243 -4.98 15.74 5.02
N ALA A 244 -4.13 14.92 5.65
CA ALA A 244 -4.19 13.46 5.55
C ALA A 244 -5.52 12.86 6.07
N MET A 245 -6.27 13.60 6.90
CA MET A 245 -7.55 13.14 7.45
C MET A 245 -8.55 12.78 6.34
N SER A 246 -8.68 13.59 5.29
CA SER A 246 -9.60 13.30 4.17
C SER A 246 -9.25 11.99 3.47
N PHE A 247 -7.96 11.70 3.29
CA PHE A 247 -7.49 10.45 2.71
C PHE A 247 -7.82 9.25 3.61
N VAL A 248 -7.60 9.37 4.92
CA VAL A 248 -7.93 8.29 5.86
C VAL A 248 -9.44 8.05 5.92
N LEU A 249 -10.26 9.11 5.91
CA LEU A 249 -11.72 8.99 5.90
C LEU A 249 -12.26 8.29 4.63
N MET A 250 -11.69 8.58 3.45
CA MET A 250 -12.06 7.85 2.22
C MET A 250 -11.79 6.34 2.37
N ASN A 251 -10.64 6.00 2.92
CA ASN A 251 -10.25 4.62 3.15
C ASN A 251 -11.12 3.95 4.24
N PHE A 252 -11.54 4.69 5.26
CA PHE A 252 -12.48 4.21 6.29
C PHE A 252 -13.86 3.92 5.71
N PHE A 253 -14.34 4.74 4.78
CA PHE A 253 -15.59 4.45 4.06
C PHE A 253 -15.50 3.11 3.34
N THR A 254 -14.40 2.85 2.61
CA THR A 254 -14.17 1.56 1.95
C THR A 254 -14.11 0.40 2.97
N ALA A 255 -13.39 0.56 4.08
CA ALA A 255 -13.35 -0.44 5.15
C ALA A 255 -14.75 -0.73 5.72
N GLY A 256 -15.55 0.30 5.98
CA GLY A 256 -16.93 0.15 6.45
C GLY A 256 -17.79 -0.69 5.51
N VAL A 257 -17.71 -0.44 4.19
CA VAL A 257 -18.43 -1.24 3.18
C VAL A 257 -18.01 -2.71 3.25
N ILE A 258 -16.71 -3.01 3.37
CA ILE A 258 -16.23 -4.39 3.48
C ILE A 258 -16.73 -5.07 4.75
N LEU A 259 -16.74 -4.38 5.89
CA LEU A 259 -17.22 -4.93 7.16
C LEU A 259 -18.72 -5.26 7.15
N CYS A 260 -19.51 -4.67 6.23
CA CYS A 260 -20.91 -5.02 6.04
C CYS A 260 -21.13 -6.28 5.19
N ILE A 261 -20.12 -6.79 4.48
CA ILE A 261 -20.25 -7.97 3.61
C ILE A 261 -20.47 -9.26 4.44
N PRO A 262 -19.62 -9.60 5.42
CA PRO A 262 -19.71 -10.89 6.13
C PRO A 262 -21.07 -11.20 6.74
N PRO A 263 -21.77 -10.27 7.44
CA PRO A 263 -23.10 -10.55 7.98
C PRO A 263 -24.14 -10.94 6.93
N THR A 264 -23.97 -10.50 5.67
CA THR A 264 -24.88 -10.82 4.56
C THR A 264 -24.51 -12.10 3.83
N THR A 265 -23.25 -12.52 3.90
CA THR A 265 -22.72 -13.69 3.17
C THR A 265 -22.47 -14.91 4.06
N TRP A 266 -22.25 -14.71 5.36
CA TRP A 266 -22.20 -15.75 6.38
C TRP A 266 -23.51 -15.70 7.15
N PRO A 267 -24.52 -16.51 6.80
CA PRO A 267 -25.72 -16.59 7.61
C PRO A 267 -25.30 -17.05 9.02
N LEU A 268 -25.79 -16.34 10.04
CA LEU A 268 -25.53 -16.56 11.47
C LEU A 268 -25.96 -17.95 11.99
N SER A 269 -26.33 -18.89 11.11
CA SER A 269 -26.84 -20.21 11.43
C SER A 269 -25.77 -21.30 11.55
N SER A 270 -24.50 -20.94 11.74
CA SER A 270 -23.41 -21.89 12.06
C SER A 270 -22.72 -21.59 13.39
N ILE A 271 -23.38 -20.87 14.29
CA ILE A 271 -23.03 -20.79 15.71
C ILE A 271 -24.05 -21.59 16.51
#